data_AF-A0A429VB15-F1
#
_entry.id   AF-A0A429VB15-F1
#
_cell.length_a   1.000
_cell.length_b   1.000
_cell.length_c   1.000
_cell.angle_alpha   90.00
_cell.angle_beta   90.00
_cell.angle_gamma   90.00
#
_symmetry.space_group_name_H-M   'P 1'
#
loop_
_entity.id
_entity.type
_entity.pdbx_description
1 polymer ?
#
loop_
_entity_poly.entity_id
_entity_poly.type
_entity_poly.pdbx_seq_one_letter_code
_entity_poly.pdbx_strand_id
1 'polypeptide(L)'
;MLKPRDEAGAPEPDSLGELFHRLVEDGKAYAQAEVNLYKTIGTEKLQAWKTPVILLAVAAFFAHVGALSFAATVFVAFAQIMNPALAGVVTTLLFLVVAAVVGKIGINKLKAPKP
;
A
#
# COMPACT_ATOMS: atom_id res chain seq x y z
N MET A 1 22.72 -66.91 -38.70
CA MET A 1 23.79 -65.99 -38.27
C MET A 1 23.12 -64.74 -37.72
N LEU A 2 23.14 -64.58 -36.39
CA LEU A 2 22.46 -63.47 -35.70
C LEU A 2 23.31 -62.20 -35.84
N LYS A 3 22.70 -61.12 -36.33
CA LYS A 3 23.31 -59.79 -36.40
C LYS A 3 23.49 -59.26 -34.97
N PRO A 4 24.70 -58.84 -34.55
CA PRO A 4 24.87 -58.15 -33.28
C PRO A 4 23.97 -56.91 -33.29
N ARG A 5 23.14 -56.74 -32.25
CA ARG A 5 22.56 -55.44 -31.97
C ARG A 5 23.74 -54.56 -31.59
N ASP A 6 24.04 -53.57 -32.41
CA ASP A 6 24.88 -52.46 -32.02
C ASP A 6 24.33 -51.97 -30.67
N GLU A 7 25.17 -52.09 -29.65
CA GLU A 7 24.89 -51.58 -28.33
C GLU A 7 24.58 -50.09 -28.50
N ALA A 8 23.31 -49.73 -28.32
CA ALA A 8 22.90 -48.36 -28.22
C ALA A 8 23.77 -47.73 -27.13
N GLY A 9 24.64 -46.80 -27.55
CA GLY A 9 25.70 -46.22 -26.74
C GLY A 9 25.22 -45.94 -25.33
N ALA A 10 25.98 -46.45 -24.36
CA ALA A 10 25.87 -46.02 -22.98
C ALA A 10 25.83 -44.48 -22.93
N PRO A 11 25.03 -43.86 -22.07
CA PRO A 11 25.01 -42.40 -21.95
C PRO A 11 26.45 -41.96 -21.68
N GLU A 12 27.02 -41.17 -22.60
CA GLU A 12 28.32 -40.56 -22.34
C GLU A 12 28.20 -39.76 -21.03
N PRO A 13 29.16 -39.90 -20.10
CA PRO A 13 29.13 -39.14 -18.87
C PRO A 13 29.13 -37.66 -19.23
N ASP A 14 28.09 -36.93 -18.82
CA ASP A 14 27.93 -35.49 -19.06
C ASP A 14 29.29 -34.80 -18.89
N SER A 15 29.71 -34.10 -19.94
CA SER A 15 31.01 -33.44 -19.91
C SER A 15 31.01 -32.43 -18.76
N LEU A 16 32.16 -32.22 -18.09
CA LEU A 16 32.27 -31.22 -17.02
C LEU A 16 31.75 -29.85 -17.47
N GLY A 17 31.92 -29.49 -18.75
CA GLY A 17 31.38 -28.27 -19.33
C GLY A 17 29.85 -28.21 -19.35
N GLU A 18 29.19 -29.34 -19.54
CA GLU A 18 27.72 -29.48 -19.56
C GLU A 18 27.14 -29.34 -18.15
N LEU A 19 27.81 -29.91 -17.14
CA LEU A 19 27.47 -29.72 -15.73
C LEU A 19 27.63 -28.25 -15.29
N PHE A 20 28.70 -27.59 -15.72
CA PHE A 20 28.91 -26.16 -15.45
C PHE A 20 27.87 -25.29 -16.17
N HIS A 21 27.54 -25.60 -17.42
CA HIS A 21 26.52 -24.88 -18.17
C HIS A 21 25.15 -25.00 -17.49
N ARG A 22 24.80 -26.22 -17.07
CA ARG A 22 23.55 -26.50 -16.34
C ARG A 22 23.49 -25.80 -15.00
N LEU A 23 24.59 -25.73 -14.25
CA LEU A 23 24.67 -25.00 -12.98
C LEU A 23 24.45 -23.48 -13.15
N VAL A 24 25.00 -22.90 -14.22
CA VAL A 24 24.81 -21.48 -14.55
C VAL A 24 23.36 -21.21 -14.97
N GLU A 25 22.78 -22.11 -15.77
CA GLU A 25 21.39 -22.02 -16.20
C GLU A 25 20.43 -22.11 -15.00
N ASP A 26 20.66 -23.07 -14.09
CA ASP A 26 19.88 -23.27 -12.87
C ASP A 26 20.00 -22.06 -11.92
N GLY A 27 21.21 -21.50 -11.76
CA GLY A 27 21.44 -20.29 -10.96
C GLY A 27 20.73 -19.06 -11.51
N LYS A 28 20.72 -18.89 -12.85
CA LYS A 28 19.98 -17.81 -13.51
C LYS A 28 18.47 -17.98 -13.37
N ALA A 29 17.97 -19.21 -13.51
CA ALA A 29 16.56 -19.53 -13.31
C ALA A 29 16.11 -19.24 -11.86
N TYR A 30 16.96 -19.58 -10.88
CA TYR A 30 16.70 -19.27 -9.47
C TYR A 30 16.64 -17.77 -9.19
N ALA A 31 17.60 -16.99 -9.70
CA ALA A 31 17.60 -15.53 -9.54
C ALA A 31 16.36 -14.89 -10.19
N GLN A 32 15.93 -15.37 -11.35
CA GLN A 32 14.69 -14.92 -11.99
C GLN A 32 13.45 -15.30 -11.18
N ALA A 33 13.44 -16.47 -10.55
CA ALA A 33 12.34 -16.92 -9.70
C ALA A 33 12.20 -16.03 -8.44
N GLU A 34 13.30 -15.64 -7.81
CA GLU A 34 13.27 -14.69 -6.67
C GLU A 34 12.75 -13.31 -7.09
N VAL A 35 13.25 -12.76 -8.20
CA VAL A 35 12.75 -11.47 -8.72
C VAL A 35 11.24 -11.53 -9.01
N ASN A 36 10.79 -12.63 -9.61
CA ASN A 36 9.37 -12.84 -9.87
C ASN A 36 8.56 -13.00 -8.58
N LEU A 37 9.08 -13.69 -7.56
CA LEU A 37 8.45 -13.79 -6.24
C LEU A 37 8.24 -12.42 -5.61
N TYR A 38 9.28 -11.58 -5.57
CA TYR A 38 9.19 -10.22 -5.05
C TYR A 38 8.19 -9.36 -5.82
N LYS A 39 8.18 -9.49 -7.15
CA LYS A 39 7.22 -8.81 -8.02
C LYS A 39 5.79 -9.24 -7.71
N THR A 40 5.56 -10.55 -7.57
CA THR A 40 4.23 -11.12 -7.28
C THR A 40 3.74 -10.67 -5.90
N ILE A 41 4.57 -10.78 -4.86
CA ILE A 41 4.24 -10.31 -3.50
C ILE A 41 3.90 -8.82 -3.52
N GLY A 42 4.69 -8.01 -4.23
CA GLY A 42 4.43 -6.58 -4.39
C GLY A 42 3.09 -6.30 -5.08
N THR A 43 2.78 -7.02 -6.16
CA THR A 43 1.52 -6.83 -6.89
C THR A 43 0.29 -7.34 -6.15
N GLU A 44 0.39 -8.47 -5.45
CA GLU A 44 -0.71 -9.03 -4.66
C GLU A 44 -1.05 -8.14 -3.47
N LYS A 45 -0.04 -7.64 -2.75
CA LYS A 45 -0.25 -6.65 -1.70
C LYS A 45 -0.89 -5.38 -2.26
N LEU A 46 -0.44 -4.91 -3.41
CA LEU A 46 -1.02 -3.70 -4.01
C LEU A 46 -2.49 -3.94 -4.41
N GLN A 47 -2.81 -5.08 -5.03
CA GLN A 47 -4.17 -5.42 -5.45
C GLN A 47 -5.13 -5.58 -4.26
N ALA A 48 -4.68 -6.22 -3.17
CA ALA A 48 -5.47 -6.34 -1.95
C ALA A 48 -5.80 -4.98 -1.32
N TRP A 49 -4.96 -3.96 -1.53
CA TRP A 49 -5.13 -2.63 -0.96
C TRP A 49 -5.91 -1.67 -1.87
N LYS A 50 -6.03 -1.94 -3.17
CA LYS A 50 -6.73 -1.04 -4.13
C LYS A 50 -8.15 -0.72 -3.68
N THR A 51 -8.96 -1.75 -3.45
CA THR A 51 -10.38 -1.60 -3.06
C THR A 51 -10.54 -0.85 -1.73
N PRO A 52 -9.89 -1.26 -0.61
CA PRO A 52 -10.06 -0.54 0.65
C PRO A 52 -9.50 0.88 0.61
N VAL A 53 -8.41 1.14 -0.12
CA VAL A 53 -7.88 2.51 -0.28
C VAL A 53 -8.87 3.40 -1.03
N ILE A 54 -9.48 2.91 -2.12
CA ILE A 54 -10.49 3.68 -2.86
C ILE A 54 -11.70 3.96 -1.97
N LEU A 55 -12.20 2.95 -1.25
CA LEU A 55 -13.34 3.12 -0.34
C LEU A 55 -13.03 4.11 0.79
N LEU A 56 -11.83 4.03 1.39
CA LEU A 56 -11.39 4.98 2.42
C LEU A 56 -11.21 6.40 1.85
N ALA A 57 -10.71 6.53 0.62
CA ALA A 57 -10.58 7.83 -0.04
C ALA A 57 -11.96 8.47 -0.28
N VAL A 58 -12.93 7.68 -0.77
CA VAL A 58 -14.32 8.13 -0.95
C VAL A 58 -14.95 8.50 0.40
N ALA A 59 -14.79 7.65 1.42
CA ALA A 59 -15.30 7.93 2.77
C ALA A 59 -14.69 9.21 3.36
N ALA A 60 -13.38 9.39 3.22
CA ALA A 60 -12.67 10.59 3.68
C ALA A 60 -13.16 11.85 2.94
N PHE A 61 -13.42 11.74 1.64
CA PHE A 61 -14.00 12.83 0.86
C PHE A 61 -15.39 13.23 1.38
N PHE A 62 -16.29 12.26 1.59
CA PHE A 62 -17.62 12.54 2.15
C PHE A 62 -17.55 13.07 3.59
N ALA A 63 -16.64 12.55 4.41
CA ALA A 63 -16.40 13.08 5.75
C ALA A 63 -15.95 14.55 5.72
N HIS A 64 -15.09 14.91 4.75
CA HIS A 64 -14.65 16.30 4.56
C HIS A 64 -15.81 17.21 4.14
N VAL A 65 -16.62 16.79 3.17
CA VAL A 65 -17.82 17.54 2.75
C VAL A 65 -18.80 17.71 3.92
N GLY A 66 -19.02 16.64 4.70
CA GLY A 66 -19.83 16.69 5.91
C GLY A 66 -19.29 17.67 6.95
N ALA A 67 -17.98 17.70 7.17
CA ALA A 67 -17.35 18.65 8.09
C ALA A 67 -17.52 20.12 7.64
N LEU A 68 -17.41 20.40 6.34
CA LEU A 68 -17.66 21.75 5.79
C LEU A 68 -19.12 22.16 5.96
N SER A 69 -20.05 21.26 5.66
CA SER A 69 -21.49 21.49 5.85
C SER A 69 -21.82 21.76 7.32
N PHE A 70 -21.25 20.95 8.22
CA PHE A 70 -21.41 21.13 9.67
C PHE A 70 -20.87 22.48 10.14
N ALA A 71 -19.71 22.91 9.65
CA ALA A 71 -19.16 24.24 9.96
C ALA A 71 -20.10 25.37 9.51
N ALA A 72 -20.69 25.26 8.32
CA ALA A 72 -21.70 26.20 7.84
C ALA A 72 -22.97 26.19 8.72
N THR A 73 -23.45 25.01 9.14
CA THR A 73 -24.60 24.91 10.06
C THR A 73 -24.32 25.57 11.42
N VAL A 74 -23.13 25.35 11.99
CA VAL A 74 -22.73 26.00 13.25
C VAL A 74 -22.69 27.52 13.09
N PHE A 75 -22.14 28.02 11.98
CA PHE A 75 -22.15 29.45 11.67
C PHE A 75 -23.57 30.02 11.60
N VAL A 76 -24.47 29.36 10.86
CA VAL A 76 -25.88 29.79 10.75
C VAL A 76 -26.55 29.80 12.12
N ALA A 77 -26.32 28.78 12.95
CA ALA A 77 -26.88 28.71 14.29
C ALA A 77 -26.42 29.88 15.17
N PHE A 78 -25.13 30.22 15.15
CA PHE A 78 -24.65 31.40 15.89
C PHE A 78 -25.16 32.72 15.30
N ALA A 79 -25.26 32.84 13.98
CA ALA A 79 -25.79 34.04 13.32
C ALA A 79 -27.25 34.34 13.69
N GLN A 80 -28.01 33.38 14.22
CA GLN A 80 -29.37 33.61 14.72
C GLN A 80 -29.43 34.37 16.05
N ILE A 81 -28.34 34.37 16.83
CA ILE A 81 -28.30 34.97 18.18
C ILE A 81 -27.25 36.07 18.34
N MET A 82 -26.40 36.30 17.34
CA MET A 82 -25.37 37.36 17.37
C MET A 82 -25.10 37.92 15.97
N ASN A 83 -24.31 39.00 15.89
CA ASN A 83 -23.90 39.60 14.62
C ASN A 83 -23.17 38.55 13.72
N PRO A 84 -23.47 38.47 12.42
CA PRO A 84 -22.84 37.51 11.50
C PRO A 84 -21.30 37.55 11.50
N ALA A 85 -20.69 38.74 11.62
CA ALA A 85 -19.24 38.87 11.70
C ALA A 85 -18.68 38.20 12.97
N LEU A 86 -19.35 38.40 14.12
CA LEU A 86 -18.97 37.77 15.37
C LEU A 86 -19.21 36.25 15.33
N ALA A 87 -20.33 35.82 14.75
CA ALA A 87 -20.63 34.39 14.55
C ALA A 87 -19.54 33.69 13.72
N GLY A 88 -19.04 34.36 12.67
CA GLY A 88 -17.93 33.88 11.84
C GLY A 88 -16.64 33.70 12.63
N VAL A 89 -16.27 34.69 13.44
CA VAL A 89 -15.09 34.62 14.32
C VAL A 89 -15.23 33.49 15.35
N VAL A 90 -16.37 33.40 16.03
CA VAL A 90 -16.61 32.37 17.07
C VAL A 90 -16.60 30.96 16.46
N THR A 91 -17.26 30.76 15.32
CA THR A 91 -17.24 29.48 14.60
C THR A 91 -15.82 29.11 14.20
N THR A 92 -15.06 30.05 13.65
CA THR A 92 -13.67 29.80 13.24
C THR A 92 -12.80 29.40 14.42
N LEU A 93 -12.89 30.12 15.54
CA LEU A 93 -12.14 29.80 16.76
C LEU A 93 -12.51 28.42 17.31
N LEU A 94 -13.80 28.06 17.30
CA LEU A 94 -14.27 26.75 17.73
C LEU A 94 -13.61 25.62 16.92
N PHE A 95 -13.63 25.71 15.59
CA PHE A 95 -13.02 24.69 14.74
C PHE A 95 -11.49 24.67 14.83
N LEU A 96 -10.83 25.83 15.03
CA LEU A 96 -9.39 25.89 15.28
C LEU A 96 -8.99 25.21 16.59
N VAL A 97 -9.79 25.36 17.66
CA VAL A 97 -9.56 24.66 18.93
C VAL A 97 -9.67 23.14 18.73
N VAL A 98 -10.71 22.67 18.04
CA VAL A 98 -10.88 21.24 17.72
C VAL A 98 -9.69 20.73 16.89
N ALA A 99 -9.29 21.46 15.85
CA ALA A 99 -8.15 21.10 15.01
C ALA A 99 -6.83 21.04 15.80
N ALA A 100 -6.59 22.01 16.70
CA ALA A 100 -5.41 22.02 17.54
C ALA A 100 -5.36 20.82 18.50
N VAL A 101 -6.50 20.46 19.11
CA VAL A 101 -6.60 19.30 20.01
C VAL A 101 -6.34 18.00 19.25
N VAL A 102 -7.06 17.77 18.15
CA VAL A 102 -6.90 16.54 17.34
C VAL A 102 -5.49 16.46 16.75
N GLY A 103 -4.97 17.57 16.24
CA GLY A 103 -3.61 17.67 15.71
C GLY A 103 -2.55 17.33 16.76
N LYS A 104 -2.69 17.85 17.99
CA LYS A 104 -1.80 17.52 19.10
C LYS A 104 -1.85 16.03 19.45
N ILE A 105 -3.04 15.44 19.52
CA ILE A 105 -3.20 13.99 19.78
C ILE A 105 -2.51 13.17 18.67
N GLY A 106 -2.70 13.55 17.40
CA GLY A 106 -2.06 12.90 16.26
C GLY A 106 -0.53 12.97 16.33
N ILE A 107 0.03 14.16 16.55
CA ILE A 107 1.48 14.37 16.69
C ILE A 107 2.04 13.55 17.86
N ASN A 108 1.34 13.50 19.00
CA ASN A 108 1.78 12.73 20.15
C ASN A 108 1.81 11.23 19.88
N LYS A 109 0.85 10.70 19.12
CA LYS A 109 0.83 9.29 18.71
C LYS A 109 1.96 8.95 17.74
N LEU A 110 2.36 9.89 16.88
CA LEU A 110 3.51 9.71 15.97
C LEU A 110 4.85 9.77 16.69
N LYS A 111 4.94 10.55 17.77
CA LYS A 111 6.16 10.69 18.59
C LYS A 111 6.36 9.57 19.61
N ALA A 112 5.35 8.74 19.88
CA ALA A 112 5.50 7.61 20.77
C ALA A 112 6.47 6.60 20.12
N PRO A 113 7.60 6.25 20.75
CA PRO A 113 8.47 5.19 20.24
C PRO A 113 7.62 3.92 20.17
N LYS A 114 7.54 3.35 18.97
CA LYS A 114 6.93 2.03 18.77
C LYS A 114 7.81 1.02 19.54
N PRO A 115 7.26 0.18 20.44
CA PRO A 115 7.97 -1.02 20.88
C PRO A 115 8.24 -1.95 19.69
#